data_AF-A0A9P9QCK0-F1
#
_entry.id   AF-A0A9P9QCK0-F1
#
_cell.length_a   1.000
_cell.length_b   1.000
_cell.length_c   1.000
_cell.angle_alpha   90.00
_cell.angle_beta   90.00
_cell.angle_gamma   90.00
#
_symmetry.space_group_name_H-M   'P 1'
#
loop_
_entity.id
_entity.type
_entity.pdbx_description
1 polymer ?
#
loop_
_entity_poly.entity_id
_entity_poly.type
_entity_poly.pdbx_seq_one_letter_code
_entity_poly.pdbx_strand_id
1 'polypeptide(L)'
;MDSPRQGTLGALLTTPISVTTLDVGDRKCPLCHELYVEPVHQNKSNDTEKEWPVSITIAAQWSGLKRCCGHIFGRRCLEKHLQASGAWRNKCPICRDVWFDNTAANEDTTPHEQLQAETHYQARVTRPLRRSLRIASRAMVRRRTRGTPLGEDQRYASTGIQRARIVGSDFMQQLLRALEVNNGSDEVNGTLEEVEQKLGALYDGNK
;
A
#
# COMPACT_ATOMS: atom_id res chain seq x y z
N MET A 1 -37.14 10.75 -19.65
CA MET A 1 -36.75 10.82 -18.23
C MET A 1 -35.43 10.09 -18.11
N ASP A 2 -34.33 10.83 -18.03
CA ASP A 2 -32.98 10.28 -17.98
C ASP A 2 -32.67 9.79 -16.57
N SER A 3 -32.46 8.48 -16.41
CA SER A 3 -31.95 7.93 -15.16
C SER A 3 -30.56 8.50 -14.87
N PRO A 4 -30.25 8.94 -13.64
CA PRO A 4 -28.92 9.42 -13.30
C PRO A 4 -27.90 8.31 -13.57
N ARG A 5 -26.95 8.57 -14.47
CA ARG A 5 -25.84 7.67 -14.75
C ARG A 5 -25.13 7.38 -13.43
N GLN A 6 -25.29 6.16 -12.92
CA GLN A 6 -24.58 5.69 -11.75
C GLN A 6 -23.11 5.57 -12.15
N GLY A 7 -22.33 6.63 -11.91
CA GLY A 7 -20.89 6.60 -12.13
C GLY A 7 -20.29 5.44 -11.35
N THR A 8 -19.43 4.65 -11.97
CA THR A 8 -18.71 3.58 -11.29
C THR A 8 -17.96 4.14 -10.09
N LEU A 9 -18.43 3.80 -8.90
CA LEU A 9 -17.82 4.14 -7.63
C LEU A 9 -16.60 3.24 -7.43
N GLY A 10 -15.42 3.80 -7.68
CA GLY A 10 -14.15 3.21 -7.24
C GLY A 10 -13.60 3.99 -6.05
N ALA A 11 -12.84 3.32 -5.19
CA ALA A 11 -12.15 3.96 -4.06
C ALA A 11 -10.65 3.71 -4.14
N LEU A 12 -9.84 4.73 -3.84
CA LEU A 12 -8.39 4.58 -3.72
C LEU A 12 -8.00 4.50 -2.25
N LEU A 13 -7.24 3.47 -1.91
CA LEU A 13 -6.70 3.31 -0.57
C LEU A 13 -5.31 3.96 -0.54
N THR A 14 -5.21 5.07 0.19
CA THR A 14 -3.97 5.78 0.44
C THR A 14 -3.42 5.45 1.82
N THR A 15 -2.15 5.09 1.89
CA THR A 15 -1.46 4.84 3.17
C THR A 15 -0.47 5.97 3.46
N PRO A 16 -0.59 6.68 4.59
CA PRO A 16 0.44 7.63 5.02
C PRO A 16 1.79 6.93 5.19
N ILE A 17 2.87 7.61 4.81
CA ILE A 17 4.24 7.14 4.98
C ILE A 17 5.00 8.11 5.88
N SER A 18 5.78 7.59 6.84
CA SER A 18 6.66 8.41 7.65
C SER A 18 7.82 8.95 6.81
N VAL A 19 8.11 10.24 6.93
CA VAL A 19 9.19 10.92 6.18
C VAL A 19 10.55 10.29 6.49
N THR A 20 10.71 9.78 7.71
CA THR A 20 11.94 9.12 8.17
C THR A 20 12.26 7.85 7.38
N THR A 21 11.24 7.19 6.82
CA THR A 21 11.39 5.94 6.05
C THR A 21 11.71 6.18 4.58
N LEU A 22 11.65 7.43 4.12
CA LEU A 22 11.93 7.82 2.73
C LEU A 22 13.42 8.06 2.52
N ASP A 23 13.91 7.60 1.37
CA ASP A 23 15.23 7.96 0.86
C ASP A 23 15.33 9.49 0.70
N VAL A 24 16.51 10.07 0.89
CA VAL A 24 16.71 11.53 0.89
C VAL A 24 16.20 12.19 -0.40
N GLY A 25 16.33 11.51 -1.55
CA GLY A 25 15.83 11.99 -2.83
C GLY A 25 14.30 11.97 -2.97
N ASP A 26 13.60 11.15 -2.19
CA ASP A 26 12.15 10.95 -2.26
C ASP A 26 11.40 11.78 -1.20
N ARG A 27 12.08 12.70 -0.49
CA ARG A 27 11.48 13.54 0.56
C ARG A 27 10.72 14.76 0.04
N LYS A 28 10.54 14.86 -1.28
CA LYS A 28 9.81 15.95 -1.94
C LYS A 28 8.66 15.39 -2.75
N CYS A 29 7.57 16.14 -2.80
CA CYS A 29 6.44 15.82 -3.65
C CYS A 29 6.83 15.91 -5.13
N PRO A 30 6.60 14.88 -5.97
CA PRO A 30 6.94 14.94 -7.39
C PRO A 30 6.01 15.86 -8.20
N LEU A 31 4.94 16.39 -7.59
CA LEU A 31 3.96 17.27 -8.25
C LEU A 31 4.25 18.75 -7.95
N CYS A 32 4.35 19.13 -6.67
CA CYS A 32 4.64 20.51 -6.27
C CYS A 32 6.11 20.77 -5.89
N HIS A 33 6.94 19.73 -5.76
CA HIS A 33 8.35 19.81 -5.33
C HIS A 33 8.58 20.31 -3.89
N GLU A 34 7.52 20.49 -3.11
CA GLU A 34 7.58 20.83 -1.68
C GLU A 34 8.09 19.65 -0.85
N LEU A 35 8.77 19.95 0.26
CA LEU A 35 9.25 18.95 1.21
C LEU A 35 8.09 18.37 2.00
N TYR A 36 8.11 17.06 2.20
CA TYR A 36 7.13 16.41 3.04
C TYR A 36 7.32 16.72 4.52
N VAL A 37 6.21 16.81 5.24
CA VAL A 37 6.17 16.83 6.71
C VAL A 37 5.56 15.54 7.26
N GLU A 38 5.85 15.27 8.54
CA GLU A 38 5.31 14.09 9.21
C GLU A 38 3.79 14.23 9.39
N PRO A 39 3.00 13.17 9.13
CA PRO A 39 1.55 13.23 9.30
C PRO A 39 1.18 13.50 10.76
N VAL A 40 0.49 14.62 11.01
CA VAL A 40 0.01 14.98 12.34
C VAL A 40 -1.27 14.19 12.63
N HIS A 41 -1.32 13.51 13.78
CA HIS A 41 -2.53 12.85 14.27
C HIS A 41 -3.56 13.91 14.71
N GLN A 42 -4.33 14.41 13.74
CA GLN A 42 -5.67 15.06 13.74
C GLN A 42 -6.16 15.99 14.87
N ASN A 43 -5.38 16.37 15.89
CA ASN A 43 -5.97 17.07 17.02
C ASN A 43 -5.98 18.61 16.94
N LYS A 44 -5.35 19.28 15.95
CA LYS A 44 -5.40 20.75 15.85
C LYS A 44 -5.40 21.26 14.40
N SER A 45 -6.40 22.06 14.06
CA SER A 45 -6.96 22.30 12.72
C SER A 45 -6.32 23.40 11.86
N ASN A 46 -5.06 23.80 12.07
CA ASN A 46 -4.53 24.99 11.38
C ASN A 46 -3.36 24.75 10.42
N ASP A 47 -2.93 23.51 10.20
CA ASP A 47 -1.79 23.22 9.30
C ASP A 47 -2.28 22.73 7.92
N THR A 48 -3.12 23.54 7.27
CA THR A 48 -3.76 23.21 5.98
C THR A 48 -2.82 23.28 4.78
N GLU A 49 -1.62 23.84 4.94
CA GLU A 49 -0.74 24.09 3.80
C GLU A 49 0.30 22.99 3.56
N LYS A 50 0.70 22.26 4.59
CA LYS A 50 1.82 21.32 4.46
C LYS A 50 1.39 20.00 3.84
N GLU A 51 2.27 19.45 2.99
CA GLU A 51 2.10 18.16 2.35
C GLU A 51 2.78 17.06 3.16
N TRP A 52 2.11 15.93 3.34
CA TRP A 52 2.72 14.72 3.89
C TRP A 52 2.64 13.57 2.89
N PRO A 53 3.57 12.60 2.96
CA PRO A 53 3.68 11.59 1.93
C PRO A 53 2.58 10.55 2.10
N VAL A 54 1.91 10.25 0.99
CA VAL A 54 0.94 9.15 0.88
C VAL A 54 1.31 8.26 -0.29
N SER A 55 1.15 6.94 -0.13
CA SER A 55 1.33 5.96 -1.20
C SER A 55 0.02 5.30 -1.56
N ILE A 56 -0.15 5.03 -2.85
CA ILE A 56 -1.34 4.37 -3.41
C ILE A 56 -0.98 2.92 -3.72
N THR A 57 -1.46 2.01 -2.90
CA THR A 57 -1.12 0.59 -3.00
C THR A 57 -2.24 -0.24 -3.62
N ILE A 58 -3.50 0.15 -3.37
CA ILE A 58 -4.69 -0.61 -3.77
C ILE A 58 -5.77 0.36 -4.26
N ALA A 59 -6.43 -0.02 -5.36
CA ALA A 59 -7.66 0.59 -5.83
C ALA A 59 -8.80 -0.45 -5.71
N ALA A 60 -9.87 -0.09 -5.01
CA ALA A 60 -11.10 -0.86 -4.98
C ALA A 60 -11.95 -0.47 -6.19
N GLN A 61 -12.24 -1.46 -7.03
CA GLN A 61 -13.12 -1.36 -8.18
C GLN A 61 -14.33 -2.28 -7.94
N TRP A 62 -15.40 -2.07 -8.70
CA TRP A 62 -16.58 -2.94 -8.67
C TRP A 62 -16.25 -4.39 -9.01
N SER A 63 -15.25 -4.63 -9.87
CA SER A 63 -14.75 -5.95 -10.25
C SER A 63 -13.74 -6.55 -9.24
N GLY A 64 -13.38 -5.82 -8.17
CA GLY A 64 -12.48 -6.28 -7.12
C GLY A 64 -11.32 -5.33 -6.82
N LEU A 65 -10.29 -5.85 -6.12
CA LEU A 65 -9.14 -5.07 -5.68
C LEU A 65 -7.99 -5.12 -6.70
N LYS A 66 -7.55 -3.95 -7.16
CA LYS A 66 -6.42 -3.79 -8.09
C LYS A 66 -5.19 -3.25 -7.38
N ARG A 67 -4.04 -3.92 -7.55
CA ARG A 67 -2.73 -3.44 -7.07
C ARG A 67 -2.26 -2.25 -7.92
N CYS A 68 -1.80 -1.20 -7.26
CA CYS A 68 -1.26 0.01 -7.87
C CYS A 68 0.28 0.07 -7.81
N CYS A 69 0.86 0.97 -8.58
CA CYS A 69 2.31 1.18 -8.66
C CYS A 69 3.03 1.58 -7.35
N GLY A 70 2.33 2.06 -6.32
CA GLY A 70 2.93 2.41 -5.02
C GLY A 70 3.75 3.70 -4.98
N HIS A 71 3.68 4.55 -6.02
CA HIS A 71 4.34 5.85 -6.02
C HIS A 71 3.81 6.77 -4.90
N ILE A 72 4.67 7.67 -4.44
CA ILE A 72 4.44 8.50 -3.26
C ILE A 72 4.18 9.94 -3.72
N PHE A 73 3.13 10.55 -3.17
CA PHE A 73 2.70 11.90 -3.48
C PHE A 73 2.40 12.67 -2.20
N GLY A 74 2.33 14.00 -2.30
CA GLY A 74 1.68 14.81 -1.27
C GLY A 74 0.18 14.52 -1.26
N ARG A 75 -0.42 14.40 -0.07
CA ARG A 75 -1.86 14.15 0.08
C ARG A 75 -2.71 15.13 -0.72
N ARG A 76 -2.48 16.45 -0.61
CA ARG A 76 -3.35 17.45 -1.25
C ARG A 76 -3.11 17.49 -2.75
N CYS A 77 -1.85 17.36 -3.18
CA CYS A 77 -1.51 17.23 -4.59
C CYS A 77 -2.19 16.01 -5.24
N LEU A 78 -2.22 14.87 -4.55
CA LEU A 78 -2.92 13.68 -5.02
C LEU A 78 -4.43 13.93 -5.09
N GLU A 79 -5.02 14.53 -4.07
CA GLU A 79 -6.44 14.87 -4.05
C GLU A 79 -6.83 15.80 -5.20
N LYS A 80 -6.06 16.88 -5.42
CA LYS A 80 -6.23 17.79 -6.56
C LYS A 80 -6.13 17.05 -7.90
N HIS A 81 -5.18 16.12 -8.04
CA HIS A 81 -5.03 15.31 -9.25
C HIS A 81 -6.24 14.39 -9.49
N LEU A 82 -6.80 13.80 -8.44
CA LEU A 82 -8.00 12.97 -8.52
C LEU A 82 -9.27 13.78 -8.83
N GLN A 83 -9.36 15.00 -8.31
CA GLN A 83 -10.46 15.94 -8.55
C GLN A 83 -10.37 16.63 -9.92
N ALA A 84 -9.20 16.64 -10.56
CA ALA A 84 -9.02 17.24 -11.87
C ALA A 84 -9.97 16.60 -12.92
N SER A 85 -10.48 17.44 -13.82
CA SER A 85 -11.22 16.96 -14.97
C SER A 85 -10.25 16.39 -16.02
N GLY A 86 -10.69 15.34 -16.72
CA GLY A 86 -9.96 14.77 -17.86
C GLY A 86 -9.47 13.34 -17.67
N ALA A 87 -8.92 12.79 -18.75
CA ALA A 87 -8.53 11.37 -18.88
C ALA A 87 -7.26 10.97 -18.09
N TRP A 88 -6.66 11.91 -17.36
CA TRP A 88 -5.42 11.70 -16.61
C TRP A 88 -5.62 11.54 -15.10
N ARG A 89 -6.79 11.93 -14.57
CA ARG A 89 -7.10 11.85 -13.13
C ARG A 89 -7.03 10.43 -12.57
N ASN A 90 -7.29 9.44 -13.41
CA ASN A 90 -7.30 8.03 -13.06
C ASN A 90 -5.95 7.34 -13.30
N LYS A 91 -4.89 8.09 -13.60
CA LYS A 91 -3.55 7.57 -13.89
C LYS A 91 -2.53 8.13 -12.93
N CYS A 92 -1.51 7.32 -12.65
CA CYS A 92 -0.34 7.74 -11.91
C CYS A 92 0.45 8.81 -12.67
N PRO A 93 0.72 9.99 -12.08
CA PRO A 93 1.53 11.03 -12.72
C PRO A 93 2.96 10.60 -13.09
N ILE A 94 3.53 9.63 -12.36
CA ILE A 94 4.94 9.20 -12.54
C ILE A 94 5.06 8.12 -13.62
N CYS A 95 4.31 7.03 -13.47
CA CYS A 95 4.45 5.86 -14.35
C CYS A 95 3.26 5.61 -15.28
N ARG A 96 2.23 6.47 -15.23
CA ARG A 96 1.02 6.39 -16.05
C ARG A 96 0.21 5.11 -15.88
N ASP A 97 0.45 4.36 -14.81
CA ASP A 97 -0.34 3.20 -14.44
C ASP A 97 -1.78 3.62 -14.13
N VAL A 98 -2.76 2.89 -14.64
CA VAL A 98 -4.18 3.23 -14.52
C VAL A 98 -4.71 2.71 -13.19
N TRP A 99 -5.14 3.60 -12.30
CA TRP A 99 -5.68 3.25 -11.00
C TRP A 99 -7.11 2.71 -11.09
N PHE A 100 -7.97 3.36 -11.87
CA PHE A 100 -9.35 2.95 -12.08
C PHE A 100 -9.81 3.25 -13.51
N ASP A 101 -10.67 2.40 -14.05
CA ASP A 101 -11.16 2.54 -15.41
C ASP A 101 -12.40 3.46 -15.43
N ASN A 102 -12.43 4.44 -16.33
CA ASN A 102 -13.57 5.36 -16.51
C ASN A 102 -14.61 4.79 -17.51
N THR A 103 -14.50 3.52 -17.87
CA THR A 103 -15.19 2.93 -19.02
C THR A 103 -16.71 2.84 -18.85
N ALA A 104 -17.24 2.85 -17.63
CA ALA A 104 -18.68 2.83 -17.40
C ALA A 104 -19.44 4.08 -17.91
N ALA A 105 -18.74 5.13 -18.35
CA ALA A 105 -19.38 6.29 -18.97
C ALA A 105 -19.56 6.16 -20.50
N ASN A 106 -18.91 5.17 -21.14
CA ASN A 106 -18.84 5.02 -22.60
C ASN A 106 -19.35 3.62 -23.04
N GLU A 107 -20.57 3.26 -22.64
CA GLU A 107 -21.22 1.98 -23.00
C GLU A 107 -21.67 1.86 -24.46
N ASP A 108 -21.09 2.62 -25.38
CA ASP A 108 -21.17 2.32 -26.83
C ASP A 108 -20.04 1.37 -27.29
N THR A 109 -19.25 0.83 -26.35
CA THR A 109 -18.16 -0.09 -26.68
C THR A 109 -18.72 -1.48 -26.92
N THR A 110 -18.61 -1.95 -28.17
CA THR A 110 -19.17 -3.22 -28.66
C THR A 110 -18.76 -4.45 -27.81
N PRO A 111 -19.65 -5.45 -27.62
CA PRO A 111 -19.44 -6.60 -26.72
C PRO A 111 -18.20 -7.48 -26.96
N HIS A 112 -17.49 -7.31 -28.07
CA HIS A 112 -16.39 -8.20 -28.47
C HIS A 112 -15.06 -7.92 -27.70
N GLU A 113 -14.88 -6.77 -27.04
CA GLU A 113 -13.63 -6.44 -26.34
C GLU A 113 -13.56 -6.93 -24.87
N GLN A 114 -14.68 -7.30 -24.25
CA GLN A 114 -14.69 -7.71 -22.84
C GLN A 114 -13.94 -9.03 -22.57
N LEU A 115 -13.95 -10.00 -23.49
CA LEU A 115 -13.27 -11.29 -23.27
C LEU A 115 -11.73 -11.19 -23.26
N GLN A 116 -11.14 -10.16 -23.85
CA GLN A 116 -9.68 -9.99 -23.88
C GLN A 116 -9.14 -9.30 -22.61
N ALA A 117 -9.98 -8.57 -21.88
CA ALA A 117 -9.57 -7.85 -20.67
C ALA A 117 -9.30 -8.80 -19.48
N GLU A 118 -10.10 -9.87 -19.33
CA GLU A 118 -9.97 -10.82 -18.22
C GLU A 118 -8.66 -11.63 -18.27
N THR A 119 -8.24 -12.06 -19.46
CA THR A 119 -6.99 -12.82 -19.63
C THR A 119 -5.75 -11.97 -19.32
N HIS A 120 -5.81 -10.65 -19.50
CA HIS A 120 -4.69 -9.76 -19.22
C HIS A 120 -4.56 -9.38 -17.73
N TYR A 121 -5.62 -9.53 -16.93
CA TYR A 121 -5.60 -9.23 -15.49
C TYR A 121 -4.81 -10.26 -14.68
N GLN A 122 -5.04 -11.56 -14.93
CA GLN A 122 -4.35 -12.64 -14.22
C GLN A 122 -2.82 -12.60 -14.44
N ALA A 123 -2.36 -12.17 -15.62
CA ALA A 123 -0.94 -12.03 -15.93
C ALA A 123 -0.24 -10.86 -15.19
N ARG A 124 -0.98 -9.86 -14.69
CA ARG A 124 -0.41 -8.71 -13.98
C ARG A 124 -0.26 -8.95 -12.48
N VAL A 125 -1.16 -9.71 -11.86
CA VAL A 125 -1.14 -9.97 -10.40
C VAL A 125 0.09 -10.79 -9.99
N THR A 126 0.62 -11.64 -10.87
CA THR A 126 1.79 -12.48 -10.61
C THR A 126 3.13 -11.77 -10.82
N ARG A 127 3.15 -10.53 -11.32
CA ARG A 127 4.41 -9.81 -11.54
C ARG A 127 4.95 -9.22 -10.22
N PRO A 128 6.13 -9.65 -9.74
CA PRO A 128 6.71 -9.10 -8.53
C PRO A 128 6.96 -7.59 -8.68
N LEU A 129 6.55 -6.81 -7.69
CA LEU A 129 6.73 -5.36 -7.64
C LEU A 129 8.20 -4.99 -7.92
N ARG A 130 8.47 -4.11 -8.90
CA ARG A 130 9.84 -3.68 -9.25
C ARG A 130 10.67 -3.19 -8.05
N ARG A 131 10.02 -2.68 -6.99
CA ARG A 131 10.70 -2.25 -5.75
C ARG A 131 11.29 -3.43 -4.96
N SER A 132 10.63 -4.58 -4.91
CA SER A 132 11.19 -5.79 -4.28
C SER A 132 12.35 -6.36 -5.10
N LEU A 133 12.34 -6.19 -6.42
CA LEU A 133 13.42 -6.64 -7.30
C LEU A 133 14.75 -5.90 -7.06
N ARG A 134 14.72 -4.57 -6.81
CA ARG A 134 15.93 -3.78 -6.48
C ARG A 134 16.49 -4.12 -5.10
N ILE A 135 15.62 -4.42 -4.12
CA ILE A 135 16.04 -4.83 -2.78
C ILE A 135 16.61 -6.26 -2.83
N ALA A 136 15.96 -7.18 -3.54
CA ALA A 136 16.42 -8.55 -3.72
C ALA A 136 17.75 -8.64 -4.48
N SER A 137 17.94 -7.84 -5.54
CA SER A 137 19.21 -7.81 -6.28
C SER A 137 20.35 -7.24 -5.44
N ARG A 138 20.12 -6.24 -4.60
CA ARG A 138 21.12 -5.76 -3.62
C ARG A 138 21.48 -6.80 -2.55
N ALA A 139 20.53 -7.65 -2.14
CA ALA A 139 20.81 -8.75 -1.20
C ALA A 139 21.71 -9.84 -1.82
N MET A 140 21.59 -10.09 -3.13
CA MET A 140 22.40 -11.11 -3.81
C MET A 140 23.83 -10.66 -4.12
N VAL A 141 24.07 -9.38 -4.40
CA VAL A 141 25.43 -8.85 -4.66
C VAL A 141 26.33 -8.98 -3.43
N ARG A 142 25.78 -8.86 -2.21
CA ARG A 142 26.57 -9.00 -0.97
C ARG A 142 27.02 -10.43 -0.66
N ARG A 143 26.52 -11.45 -1.35
CA ARG A 143 26.93 -12.86 -1.12
C ARG A 143 28.14 -13.32 -1.93
N ARG A 144 28.56 -12.59 -2.97
CA ARG A 144 29.63 -13.06 -3.88
C ARG A 144 31.04 -12.55 -3.59
N THR A 145 31.25 -11.64 -2.64
CA THR A 145 32.58 -11.14 -2.27
C THR A 145 33.05 -11.65 -0.90
N ARG A 146 32.90 -12.95 -0.65
CA ARG A 146 33.48 -13.62 0.53
C ARG A 146 34.30 -14.86 0.12
N GLY A 147 35.29 -14.65 -0.74
CA GLY A 147 36.55 -15.40 -0.71
C GLY A 147 37.62 -14.42 -0.24
N THR A 148 38.60 -14.74 0.61
CA THR A 148 39.10 -16.01 1.14
C THR A 148 39.88 -15.61 2.43
N PRO A 149 39.75 -16.32 3.56
CA PRO A 149 40.51 -16.00 4.76
C PRO A 149 41.85 -16.76 4.76
N LEU A 150 42.95 -16.03 4.73
CA LEU A 150 44.23 -16.48 5.27
C LEU A 150 44.73 -15.34 6.15
N GLY A 151 44.69 -15.54 7.46
CA GLY A 151 44.96 -14.50 8.44
C GLY A 151 44.41 -14.90 9.80
N GLU A 152 45.18 -15.76 10.45
CA GLU A 152 45.08 -16.16 11.85
C GLU A 152 45.18 -14.91 12.77
N ASP A 153 44.55 -15.00 13.93
CA ASP A 153 44.58 -14.05 15.05
C ASP A 153 43.91 -12.67 14.88
N GLN A 154 42.67 -12.57 15.39
CA GLN A 154 42.41 -11.77 16.60
C GLN A 154 40.95 -11.89 17.06
N ARG A 155 40.81 -12.33 18.30
CA ARG A 155 39.55 -12.40 19.05
C ARG A 155 39.16 -10.99 19.50
N TYR A 156 38.23 -10.35 18.79
CA TYR A 156 37.45 -9.25 19.35
C TYR A 156 35.97 -9.59 19.26
N ALA A 157 35.35 -9.70 20.44
CA ALA A 157 33.94 -9.94 20.63
C ALA A 157 33.12 -8.80 20.00
N SER A 158 32.55 -9.05 18.83
CA SER A 158 31.52 -8.19 18.24
C SER A 158 30.16 -8.57 18.82
N THR A 159 29.67 -7.71 19.71
CA THR A 159 28.29 -7.67 20.17
C THR A 159 27.37 -7.45 18.97
N GLY A 160 26.79 -8.55 18.48
CA GLY A 160 25.80 -8.52 17.42
C GLY A 160 24.55 -7.76 17.88
N ILE A 161 24.38 -6.54 17.39
CA ILE A 161 23.11 -5.81 17.46
C ILE A 161 22.12 -6.57 16.58
N GLN A 162 21.40 -7.50 17.20
CA GLN A 162 20.24 -8.15 16.61
C GLN A 162 19.22 -7.06 16.30
N ARG A 163 19.03 -6.79 15.02
CA ARG A 163 17.97 -5.91 14.53
C ARG A 163 16.64 -6.47 15.02
N ALA A 164 16.04 -5.75 15.96
CA ALA A 164 14.70 -6.01 16.47
C ALA A 164 13.75 -6.24 15.30
N ARG A 165 13.23 -7.47 15.21
CA ARG A 165 12.13 -7.79 14.31
C ARG A 165 10.93 -7.01 14.80
N ILE A 166 10.33 -6.30 13.85
CA ILE A 166 9.20 -5.41 14.00
C ILE A 166 8.06 -6.14 14.71
N VAL A 167 7.59 -5.53 15.80
CA VAL A 167 6.61 -5.99 16.81
C VAL A 167 5.17 -6.02 16.25
N GLY A 168 5.00 -6.35 14.96
CA GLY A 168 3.71 -6.30 14.27
C GLY A 168 3.02 -7.65 14.07
N SER A 169 3.71 -8.77 14.31
CA SER A 169 3.15 -10.11 14.05
C SER A 169 2.34 -10.70 15.21
N ASP A 170 2.56 -10.23 16.43
CA ASP A 170 1.94 -10.84 17.62
C ASP A 170 0.45 -10.48 17.74
N PHE A 171 0.10 -9.22 17.51
CA PHE A 171 -1.31 -8.78 17.57
C PHE A 171 -2.21 -9.53 16.58
N MET A 172 -1.77 -9.71 15.34
CA MET A 172 -2.57 -10.41 14.33
C MET A 172 -2.71 -11.90 14.66
N GLN A 173 -1.68 -12.52 15.23
CA GLN A 173 -1.76 -13.90 15.71
C GLN A 173 -2.67 -14.03 16.94
N GLN A 174 -2.63 -13.05 17.85
CA GLN A 174 -3.53 -12.99 19.01
C GLN A 174 -4.99 -12.79 18.59
N LEU A 175 -5.24 -11.92 17.60
CA LEU A 175 -6.56 -11.68 17.04
C LEU A 175 -7.14 -12.95 16.38
N LEU A 176 -6.37 -13.59 15.50
CA LEU A 176 -6.80 -14.82 14.84
C LEU A 176 -7.04 -15.96 15.85
N ARG A 177 -6.22 -16.03 16.91
CA ARG A 177 -6.40 -16.99 18.01
C ARG A 177 -7.66 -16.69 18.83
N ALA A 178 -7.94 -15.42 19.13
CA ALA A 178 -9.13 -15.02 19.89
C ALA A 178 -10.42 -15.30 19.11
N LEU A 179 -10.41 -15.10 17.79
CA LEU A 179 -11.56 -15.33 16.92
C LEU A 179 -11.77 -16.80 16.52
N GLU A 180 -10.93 -17.73 17.01
CA GLU A 180 -11.04 -19.17 16.76
C GLU A 180 -11.24 -19.52 15.27
N VAL A 181 -10.56 -18.76 14.39
CA VAL A 181 -10.65 -19.00 12.95
C VAL A 181 -9.97 -20.32 12.65
N ASN A 182 -10.75 -21.32 12.25
CA ASN A 182 -10.21 -22.62 11.84
C ASN A 182 -9.27 -22.42 10.65
N ASN A 183 -8.07 -22.98 10.73
CA ASN A 183 -7.06 -22.87 9.67
C ASN A 183 -7.63 -23.31 8.31
N GLY A 184 -7.94 -22.36 7.44
CA GLY A 184 -8.49 -22.59 6.10
C GLY A 184 -9.99 -22.32 5.92
N SER A 185 -10.68 -21.82 6.96
CA SER A 185 -12.05 -21.30 6.85
C SER A 185 -12.04 -19.78 6.80
N ASP A 186 -12.90 -19.20 5.95
CA ASP A 186 -13.19 -17.75 5.93
C ASP A 186 -14.31 -17.37 6.92
N GLU A 187 -14.86 -18.34 7.66
CA GLU A 187 -15.94 -18.14 8.63
C GLU A 187 -15.40 -18.00 10.07
N VAL A 188 -15.92 -17.00 10.80
CA VAL A 188 -15.64 -16.76 12.22
C VAL A 188 -16.76 -17.41 13.04
N ASN A 189 -16.40 -18.28 13.99
CA ASN A 189 -17.37 -18.91 14.88
C ASN A 189 -17.71 -17.94 16.02
N GLY A 190 -18.96 -17.48 16.09
CA GLY A 190 -19.48 -16.68 17.20
C GLY A 190 -20.58 -15.71 16.78
N THR A 191 -21.31 -15.16 17.74
CA THR A 191 -22.22 -14.04 17.46
C THR A 191 -21.42 -12.74 17.32
N LEU A 192 -22.02 -11.71 16.72
CA LEU A 192 -21.38 -10.40 16.55
C LEU A 192 -20.93 -9.82 17.90
N GLU A 193 -21.75 -9.98 18.93
CA GLU A 193 -21.48 -9.50 20.29
C GLU A 193 -20.25 -10.16 20.90
N GLU A 194 -20.05 -11.47 20.68
CA GLU A 194 -18.87 -12.19 21.16
C GLU A 194 -17.59 -11.71 20.48
N VAL A 195 -17.67 -11.40 19.18
CA VAL A 195 -16.55 -10.85 18.40
C VAL A 195 -16.17 -9.46 18.91
N GLU A 196 -17.15 -8.58 19.15
CA GLU A 196 -16.93 -7.25 19.70
C GLU A 196 -16.31 -7.30 21.10
N GLN A 197 -16.80 -8.20 21.97
CA GLN A 197 -16.27 -8.38 23.31
C GLN A 197 -14.81 -8.86 23.30
N LYS A 198 -14.49 -9.85 22.44
CA LYS A 198 -13.12 -10.36 22.25
C LYS A 198 -12.17 -9.29 21.71
N LEU A 199 -12.64 -8.46 20.76
CA LEU A 199 -11.87 -7.32 20.26
C LEU A 199 -11.61 -6.28 21.35
N GLY A 200 -12.62 -5.92 22.14
CA GLY A 200 -12.48 -4.97 23.26
C GLY A 200 -11.39 -5.40 24.24
N ALA A 201 -11.38 -6.67 24.65
CA ALA A 201 -10.37 -7.21 25.56
C ALA A 201 -8.93 -7.09 25.01
N LEU A 202 -8.73 -7.28 23.70
CA LEU A 202 -7.41 -7.14 23.06
C LEU A 202 -6.92 -5.68 23.01
N TYR A 203 -7.84 -4.72 22.86
CA TYR A 203 -7.48 -3.30 22.85
C TYR A 203 -7.23 -2.74 24.25
N ASP A 204 -7.97 -3.21 25.27
CA ASP A 204 -7.80 -2.74 26.64
C ASP A 204 -6.58 -3.35 27.33
N GLY A 205 -6.18 -4.58 26.98
CA GLY A 205 -4.99 -5.24 27.53
C GLY A 205 -3.64 -4.64 27.09
N ASN A 206 -3.64 -3.67 26.17
CA ASN A 206 -2.45 -3.05 25.59
C ASN A 206 -2.24 -1.58 26.02
N LYS A 207 -3.00 -1.09 27.00
CA LYS A 207 -2.81 0.22 27.65
C LYS A 207 -1.84 0.11 28.83
#